data_AF-A0A834ID43-F1
#
_entry.id   AF-A0A834ID43-F1
#
_cell.length_a   1.000
_cell.length_b   1.000
_cell.length_c   1.000
_cell.angle_alpha   90.00
_cell.angle_beta   90.00
_cell.angle_gamma   90.00
#
_symmetry.space_group_name_H-M   'P 1'
#
loop_
_entity.id
_entity.type
_entity.pdbx_description
1 polymer ?
#
loop_
_entity_poly.entity_id
_entity_poly.type
_entity_poly.pdbx_seq_one_letter_code
_entity_poly.pdbx_strand_id
1 'polypeptide(L)'
;VSDNAACNKLFSSDSSLSDCYEFIPVDKFKSACARGLAAGVAGTEVALAKAYVAACQHRYIDVKVPENLVKCTNSDKPYSVGEKFSVKLPSKSADVVLILDTSKQNEGLNKLLQPLIQDLTKEFGSKGIKDVEYHLITYGGVHQWPTHFTVQGKMTFKGKLPPVKFAENPKDDTYPPLENEKLQSYVTAVKEILHDLSLATG
;
A
#
# COMPACT_ATOMS: atom_id res chain seq x y z
N VAL A 1 -33.85 -3.33 23.83
CA VAL A 1 -33.06 -3.45 22.58
C VAL A 1 -33.90 -2.87 21.47
N SER A 2 -33.46 -1.80 20.79
CA SER A 2 -34.21 -1.21 19.68
C SER A 2 -34.28 -2.22 18.55
N ASP A 3 -35.47 -2.73 18.29
CA ASP A 3 -35.73 -3.74 17.29
C ASP A 3 -35.68 -3.11 15.89
N ASN A 4 -34.82 -3.62 15.01
CA ASN A 4 -34.70 -3.14 13.64
C ASN A 4 -34.49 -4.34 12.72
N ALA A 5 -35.39 -4.53 11.75
CA ALA A 5 -35.40 -5.70 10.87
C ALA A 5 -34.10 -5.87 10.07
N ALA A 6 -33.49 -4.77 9.61
CA ALA A 6 -32.25 -4.81 8.85
C ALA A 6 -31.07 -5.25 9.71
N CYS A 7 -30.93 -4.68 10.92
CA CYS A 7 -29.90 -5.09 11.87
C CYS A 7 -30.13 -6.51 12.41
N ASN A 8 -31.38 -6.94 12.58
CA ASN A 8 -31.70 -8.31 12.96
C ASN A 8 -31.27 -9.31 11.90
N LYS A 9 -31.50 -8.98 10.61
CA LYS A 9 -31.07 -9.81 9.49
C LYS A 9 -29.55 -9.83 9.35
N LEU A 10 -28.89 -8.68 9.52
CA LEU A 10 -27.43 -8.56 9.46
C LEU A 10 -26.75 -9.43 10.53
N PHE A 11 -27.33 -9.47 11.73
CA PHE A 11 -26.81 -10.23 12.87
C PHE A 11 -27.64 -11.50 13.17
N SER A 12 -28.26 -12.11 12.15
CA SER A 12 -28.99 -13.37 12.30
C SER A 12 -28.03 -14.57 12.36
N SER A 13 -28.55 -15.74 12.69
CA SER A 13 -27.83 -17.01 12.60
C SER A 13 -27.40 -17.37 11.18
N ASP A 14 -28.14 -16.91 10.17
CA ASP A 14 -27.86 -17.20 8.76
C ASP A 14 -26.83 -16.22 8.16
N SER A 15 -26.35 -15.26 8.95
CA SER A 15 -25.34 -14.29 8.54
C SER A 15 -23.97 -14.94 8.47
N SER A 16 -23.13 -14.48 7.53
CA SER A 16 -21.69 -14.83 7.48
C SER A 16 -20.90 -14.33 8.69
N LEU A 17 -21.53 -13.56 9.59
CA LEU A 17 -20.94 -13.09 10.85
C LEU A 17 -21.17 -14.08 12.01
N SER A 18 -22.06 -15.06 11.84
CA SER A 18 -22.54 -15.94 12.91
C SER A 18 -21.45 -16.83 13.52
N ASP A 19 -20.45 -17.24 12.72
CA ASP A 19 -19.31 -18.05 13.17
C ASP A 19 -18.49 -17.40 14.30
N CYS A 20 -18.63 -16.08 14.50
CA CYS A 20 -17.93 -15.34 15.53
C CYS A 20 -18.78 -15.02 16.77
N TYR A 21 -20.09 -15.31 16.77
CA TYR A 21 -20.99 -14.90 17.86
C TYR A 21 -20.65 -15.50 19.23
N GLU A 22 -20.05 -16.68 19.26
CA GLU A 22 -19.62 -17.33 20.50
C GLU A 22 -18.40 -16.62 21.13
N PHE A 23 -17.59 -15.95 20.32
CA PHE A 23 -16.33 -15.35 20.74
C PHE A 23 -16.45 -13.85 21.01
N ILE A 24 -17.29 -13.15 20.23
CA ILE A 24 -17.52 -11.71 20.35
C ILE A 24 -19.01 -11.46 20.57
N PRO A 25 -19.42 -10.80 21.68
CA PRO A 25 -20.82 -10.50 21.91
C PRO A 25 -21.41 -9.54 20.87
N VAL A 26 -22.43 -10.00 20.15
CA VAL A 26 -23.05 -9.27 19.03
C VAL A 26 -23.99 -8.13 19.48
N ASP A 27 -24.51 -8.17 20.71
CA ASP A 27 -25.58 -7.27 21.19
C ASP A 27 -25.24 -5.79 21.08
N LYS A 28 -23.98 -5.43 21.35
CA LYS A 28 -23.51 -4.04 21.27
C LYS A 28 -23.51 -3.54 19.83
N PHE A 29 -23.10 -4.38 18.88
CA PHE A 29 -23.07 -4.07 17.46
C PHE A 29 -24.48 -3.97 16.89
N LYS A 30 -25.35 -4.91 17.25
CA LYS A 30 -26.77 -4.90 16.88
C LYS A 30 -27.50 -3.66 17.39
N SER A 31 -27.26 -3.30 18.66
CA SER A 31 -27.85 -2.10 19.28
C SER A 31 -27.29 -0.80 18.69
N ALA A 32 -26.00 -0.77 18.34
CA ALA A 32 -25.40 0.38 17.65
C ALA A 32 -25.94 0.52 16.22
N CYS A 33 -26.10 -0.59 15.50
CA CYS A 33 -26.72 -0.61 14.18
C CYS A 33 -28.13 -0.03 14.22
N ALA A 34 -28.97 -0.50 15.13
CA ALA A 34 -30.35 -0.03 15.23
C ALA A 34 -30.44 1.47 15.57
N ARG A 35 -29.56 1.97 16.45
CA ARG A 35 -29.48 3.40 16.76
C ARG A 35 -28.98 4.23 15.57
N GLY A 36 -27.97 3.77 14.84
CA GLY A 36 -27.45 4.46 13.66
C GLY A 36 -28.48 4.57 12.54
N LEU A 37 -29.23 3.49 12.29
CA LEU A 37 -30.34 3.50 11.34
C LEU A 37 -31.48 4.41 11.79
N ALA A 38 -31.85 4.39 13.07
CA ALA A 38 -32.87 5.30 13.61
C ALA A 38 -32.44 6.78 13.53
N ALA A 39 -31.14 7.06 13.60
CA ALA A 39 -30.57 8.39 13.42
C ALA A 39 -30.38 8.79 11.94
N GLY A 40 -30.74 7.93 10.98
CA GLY A 40 -30.61 8.22 9.55
C GLY A 40 -29.16 8.23 9.05
N VAL A 41 -28.22 7.60 9.76
CA VAL A 41 -26.80 7.59 9.37
C VAL A 41 -26.60 6.62 8.21
N ALA A 42 -26.27 7.17 7.04
CA ALA A 42 -26.01 6.39 5.83
C ALA A 42 -24.84 5.41 6.03
N GLY A 43 -24.99 4.18 5.52
CA GLY A 43 -23.93 3.16 5.57
C GLY A 43 -23.73 2.51 6.95
N THR A 44 -24.61 2.76 7.92
CA THR A 44 -24.54 2.16 9.28
C THR A 44 -24.35 0.64 9.23
N GLU A 45 -25.15 -0.08 8.45
CA GLU A 45 -25.06 -1.54 8.36
C GLU A 45 -23.66 -2.01 7.91
N VAL A 46 -23.12 -1.39 6.86
CA VAL A 46 -21.79 -1.72 6.32
C VAL A 46 -20.71 -1.41 7.35
N ALA A 47 -20.79 -0.26 8.02
CA ALA A 47 -19.83 0.15 9.03
C ALA A 47 -19.82 -0.82 10.23
N LEU A 48 -21.00 -1.20 10.72
CA LEU A 48 -21.12 -2.12 11.86
C LEU A 48 -20.71 -3.55 11.49
N ALA A 49 -21.03 -4.02 10.28
CA ALA A 49 -20.56 -5.32 9.80
C ALA A 49 -19.02 -5.37 9.72
N LYS A 50 -18.39 -4.33 9.15
CA LYS A 50 -16.92 -4.22 9.08
C LYS A 50 -16.29 -4.14 10.47
N ALA A 51 -16.87 -3.37 11.39
CA ALA A 51 -16.38 -3.26 12.76
C ALA A 51 -16.45 -4.61 13.50
N TYR A 52 -17.52 -5.37 13.26
CA TYR A 52 -17.66 -6.72 13.82
C TYR A 52 -16.62 -7.69 13.25
N VAL A 53 -16.46 -7.71 11.93
CA VAL A 53 -15.40 -8.50 11.25
C VAL A 53 -14.01 -8.16 11.79
N ALA A 54 -13.69 -6.88 11.95
CA ALA A 54 -12.40 -6.47 12.51
C ALA A 54 -12.18 -6.99 13.94
N ALA A 55 -13.23 -6.97 14.79
CA ALA A 55 -13.17 -7.51 16.14
C ALA A 55 -12.94 -9.03 16.15
N CYS A 56 -13.55 -9.76 15.21
CA CYS A 56 -13.35 -11.20 15.03
C CYS A 56 -11.95 -11.53 14.50
N GLN A 57 -11.46 -10.77 13.53
CA GLN A 57 -10.10 -10.93 12.97
C GLN A 57 -9.00 -10.66 14.00
N HIS A 58 -9.23 -9.74 14.95
CA HIS A 58 -8.34 -9.53 16.10
C HIS A 58 -8.26 -10.78 17.02
N ARG A 59 -9.22 -11.69 16.93
CA ARG A 59 -9.20 -13.00 17.60
C ARG A 59 -8.81 -14.15 16.67
N TYR A 60 -8.30 -13.84 15.47
CA TYR A 60 -7.92 -14.81 14.44
C TYR A 60 -9.10 -15.66 13.93
N ILE A 61 -10.33 -15.14 14.04
CA ILE A 61 -11.53 -15.79 13.51
C ILE A 61 -11.83 -15.17 12.15
N ASP A 62 -11.77 -15.98 11.10
CA ASP A 62 -12.05 -15.53 9.74
C ASP A 62 -13.57 -15.50 9.50
N VAL A 63 -14.12 -14.29 9.46
CA VAL A 63 -15.50 -14.02 9.05
C VAL A 63 -15.50 -12.94 7.99
N LYS A 64 -16.49 -12.98 7.10
CA LYS A 64 -16.59 -12.05 5.97
C LYS A 64 -17.79 -11.16 6.14
N VAL A 65 -17.63 -9.90 5.73
CA VAL A 65 -18.77 -8.99 5.58
C VAL A 65 -19.74 -9.60 4.56
N PRO A 66 -21.06 -9.63 4.84
CA PRO A 66 -22.05 -10.16 3.90
C PRO A 66 -21.92 -9.53 2.51
N GLU A 67 -21.95 -10.36 1.47
CA GLU A 67 -21.65 -9.94 0.09
C GLU A 67 -22.57 -8.82 -0.42
N ASN A 68 -23.83 -8.79 0.05
CA ASN A 68 -24.77 -7.73 -0.29
C ASN A 68 -24.40 -6.34 0.26
N LEU A 69 -23.46 -6.27 1.21
CA LEU A 69 -22.98 -5.03 1.83
C LEU A 69 -21.64 -4.54 1.25
N VAL A 70 -21.01 -5.32 0.36
CA VAL A 70 -19.71 -5.00 -0.22
C VAL A 70 -19.79 -4.93 -1.73
N LYS A 71 -19.06 -3.98 -2.29
CA LYS A 71 -18.85 -3.84 -3.73
C LYS A 71 -17.38 -3.57 -3.96
N CYS A 72 -16.84 -4.17 -5.02
CA CYS A 72 -15.53 -3.81 -5.54
C CYS A 72 -15.70 -2.64 -6.51
N THR A 73 -14.74 -1.73 -6.57
CA THR A 73 -14.74 -0.67 -7.57
C THR A 73 -13.57 -0.88 -8.51
N ASN A 74 -13.84 -0.80 -9.82
CA ASN A 74 -12.78 -0.57 -10.79
C ASN A 74 -13.11 0.72 -11.53
N SER A 75 -12.20 1.69 -11.41
CA SER A 75 -12.46 3.09 -11.78
C SER A 75 -13.74 3.57 -11.07
N ASP A 76 -14.65 4.21 -11.80
CA ASP A 76 -15.89 4.78 -11.25
C ASP A 76 -17.06 3.76 -11.22
N LYS A 77 -16.83 2.50 -11.63
CA LYS A 77 -17.90 1.49 -11.74
C LYS A 77 -17.85 0.48 -10.56
N PRO A 78 -18.97 0.30 -9.84
CA PRO A 78 -19.09 -0.73 -8.81
C PRO A 78 -19.39 -2.11 -9.43
N TYR A 79 -18.86 -3.15 -8.81
CA TYR A 79 -19.02 -4.56 -9.17
C TYR A 79 -19.38 -5.36 -7.91
N SER A 80 -20.22 -6.37 -8.07
CA SER A 80 -20.53 -7.31 -6.98
C SER A 80 -19.35 -8.22 -6.68
N VAL A 81 -19.28 -8.75 -5.46
CA VAL A 81 -18.27 -9.77 -5.10
C VAL A 81 -18.45 -10.99 -6.01
N GLY A 82 -17.33 -11.49 -6.57
CA GLY A 82 -17.32 -12.62 -7.50
C GLY A 82 -17.71 -12.27 -8.94
N GLU A 83 -18.16 -11.05 -9.23
CA GLU A 83 -18.46 -10.61 -10.58
C GLU A 83 -17.18 -10.54 -11.42
N LYS A 84 -17.15 -11.28 -12.53
CA LYS A 84 -16.07 -11.20 -13.51
C LYS A 84 -16.33 -10.01 -14.42
N PHE A 85 -15.35 -9.12 -14.53
CA PHE A 85 -15.41 -8.00 -15.46
C PHE A 85 -14.09 -7.88 -16.23
N SER A 86 -14.17 -7.41 -17.47
CA SER A 86 -12.98 -7.15 -18.28
C SER A 86 -12.37 -5.83 -17.83
N VAL A 87 -11.15 -5.89 -17.31
CA VAL A 87 -10.34 -4.69 -17.06
C VAL A 87 -9.90 -4.17 -18.42
N LYS A 88 -10.44 -3.03 -18.87
CA LYS A 88 -9.84 -2.31 -20.01
C LYS A 88 -8.54 -1.67 -19.51
N LEU A 89 -7.54 -1.56 -20.39
CA LEU A 89 -6.30 -0.82 -20.11
C LEU A 89 -6.62 0.54 -19.44
N PRO A 90 -5.77 1.02 -18.52
CA PRO A 90 -6.01 2.29 -17.83
C PRO A 90 -6.35 3.38 -18.85
N SER A 91 -7.55 3.97 -18.74
CA SER A 91 -8.07 4.87 -19.77
C SER A 91 -7.86 6.34 -19.45
N LYS A 92 -7.43 6.67 -18.22
CA LYS A 92 -7.34 8.05 -17.73
C LYS A 92 -5.99 8.37 -17.06
N SER A 93 -5.48 7.46 -16.23
CA SER A 93 -4.27 7.67 -15.43
C SER A 93 -3.28 6.50 -15.50
N ALA A 94 -2.02 6.77 -15.18
CA ALA A 94 -0.96 5.77 -15.04
C ALA A 94 0.09 6.21 -14.02
N ASP A 95 0.60 5.28 -13.25
CA ASP A 95 1.74 5.48 -12.35
C ASP A 95 2.96 4.75 -12.90
N VAL A 96 4.08 5.47 -13.02
CA VAL A 96 5.34 4.94 -13.58
C VAL A 96 6.41 4.98 -12.49
N VAL A 97 6.99 3.82 -12.17
CA VAL A 97 8.10 3.73 -11.22
C VAL A 97 9.42 3.63 -11.96
N LEU A 98 10.27 4.64 -11.79
CA LEU A 98 11.64 4.67 -12.30
C LEU A 98 12.58 4.23 -11.18
N ILE A 99 13.36 3.18 -11.43
CA ILE A 99 14.41 2.71 -10.52
C ILE A 99 15.76 3.06 -11.14
N LEU A 100 16.58 3.82 -10.42
CA LEU A 100 17.82 4.39 -10.93
C LEU A 100 19.02 4.05 -10.03
N ASP A 101 20.06 3.49 -10.63
CA ASP A 101 21.36 3.34 -9.99
C ASP A 101 22.13 4.68 -10.05
N THR A 102 22.40 5.25 -8.88
CA THR A 102 23.09 6.54 -8.72
C THR A 102 24.60 6.43 -8.46
N SER A 103 25.20 5.26 -8.76
CA SER A 103 26.66 5.08 -8.78
C SER A 103 27.35 6.04 -9.77
N LYS A 104 28.54 6.53 -9.44
CA LYS A 104 29.27 7.52 -10.24
C LYS A 104 29.50 7.09 -11.69
N GLN A 105 29.76 5.79 -11.92
CA GLN A 105 29.89 5.21 -13.25
C GLN A 105 28.65 5.39 -14.15
N ASN A 106 27.47 5.57 -13.55
CA ASN A 106 26.19 5.68 -14.24
C ASN A 106 25.74 7.13 -14.45
N GLU A 107 26.56 8.13 -14.12
CA GLU A 107 26.23 9.56 -14.25
C GLU A 107 25.80 9.96 -15.67
N GLY A 108 26.31 9.24 -16.69
CA GLY A 108 25.89 9.42 -18.08
C GLY A 108 24.40 9.17 -18.32
N LEU A 109 23.75 8.30 -17.54
CA LEU A 109 22.32 7.98 -17.67
C LEU A 109 21.41 9.16 -17.34
N ASN A 110 21.88 10.12 -16.54
CA ASN A 110 21.09 11.30 -16.15
C ASN A 110 20.56 12.07 -17.37
N LYS A 111 21.34 12.10 -18.46
CA LYS A 111 20.98 12.79 -19.71
C LYS A 111 19.85 12.10 -20.47
N LEU A 112 19.60 10.81 -20.21
CA LEU A 112 18.59 10.01 -20.90
C LEU A 112 17.25 9.98 -20.16
N LEU A 113 17.25 10.20 -18.85
CA LEU A 113 16.05 10.11 -18.01
C LEU A 113 15.00 11.16 -18.38
N GLN A 114 15.41 12.41 -18.57
CA GLN A 114 14.47 13.48 -18.90
C GLN A 114 13.81 13.30 -20.29
N PRO A 115 14.55 12.94 -21.36
CA PRO A 115 13.95 12.52 -22.62
C PRO A 115 13.01 11.33 -22.48
N LEU A 116 13.40 10.28 -21.75
CA LEU A 116 12.57 9.10 -21.52
C LEU A 116 11.21 9.47 -20.89
N ILE A 117 11.21 10.31 -19.84
CA ILE A 117 9.98 10.78 -19.20
C ILE A 117 9.10 11.56 -20.19
N GLN A 118 9.71 12.39 -21.05
CA GLN A 118 8.97 13.15 -22.05
C GLN A 118 8.34 12.23 -23.11
N ASP A 119 9.07 11.23 -23.57
CA ASP A 119 8.59 10.30 -24.60
C ASP A 119 7.51 9.36 -24.04
N LEU A 120 7.68 8.85 -22.81
CA LEU A 120 6.63 8.12 -22.10
C LEU A 120 5.37 8.97 -21.91
N THR A 121 5.53 10.23 -21.49
CA THR A 121 4.38 11.14 -21.31
C THR A 121 3.64 11.38 -22.63
N LYS A 122 4.38 11.54 -23.75
CA LYS A 122 3.78 11.67 -25.08
C LYS A 122 3.07 10.39 -25.52
N GLU A 123 3.67 9.22 -25.28
CA GLU A 123 3.08 7.93 -25.63
C GLU A 123 1.82 7.62 -24.82
N PHE A 124 1.82 7.90 -23.52
CA PHE A 124 0.62 7.84 -22.69
C PHE A 124 -0.45 8.82 -23.20
N GLY A 125 -0.04 10.05 -23.51
CA GLY A 125 -0.94 11.06 -24.08
C GLY A 125 -1.58 10.64 -25.40
N SER A 126 -0.83 10.00 -26.31
CA SER A 126 -1.35 9.51 -27.59
C SER A 126 -2.35 8.37 -27.42
N LYS A 127 -2.24 7.61 -26.32
CA LYS A 127 -3.19 6.58 -25.90
C LYS A 127 -4.36 7.12 -25.07
N GLY A 128 -4.44 8.44 -24.86
CA GLY A 128 -5.51 9.10 -24.10
C GLY A 128 -5.30 9.12 -22.58
N ILE A 129 -4.17 8.63 -22.07
CA ILE A 129 -3.80 8.64 -20.65
C ILE A 129 -3.12 9.99 -20.36
N LYS A 130 -3.87 10.90 -19.74
CA LYS A 130 -3.42 12.29 -19.53
C LYS A 130 -2.87 12.54 -18.13
N ASP A 131 -3.24 11.70 -17.17
CA ASP A 131 -2.82 11.84 -15.78
C ASP A 131 -1.73 10.82 -15.46
N VAL A 132 -0.48 11.17 -15.78
CA VAL A 132 0.68 10.30 -15.53
C VAL A 132 1.46 10.83 -14.34
N GLU A 133 1.63 10.00 -13.32
CA GLU A 133 2.49 10.29 -12.17
C GLU A 133 3.75 9.44 -12.23
N TYR A 134 4.90 10.06 -11.93
CA TYR A 134 6.18 9.37 -11.90
C TYR A 134 6.69 9.26 -10.47
N HIS A 135 7.14 8.07 -10.10
CA HIS A 135 7.91 7.81 -8.91
C HIS A 135 9.37 7.59 -9.30
N LEU A 136 10.29 8.08 -8.46
CA LEU A 136 11.71 7.83 -8.62
C LEU A 136 12.24 7.16 -7.36
N ILE A 137 12.81 5.98 -7.53
CA ILE A 137 13.53 5.24 -6.51
C ILE A 137 14.98 5.19 -6.96
N THR A 138 15.90 5.65 -6.14
CA THR A 138 17.33 5.53 -6.42
C THR A 138 17.98 4.52 -5.49
N TYR A 139 19.07 3.91 -5.94
CA TYR A 139 19.93 3.08 -5.11
C TYR A 139 21.39 3.28 -5.54
N GLY A 140 22.35 2.97 -4.66
CA GLY A 140 23.76 3.24 -4.92
C GLY A 140 24.11 4.72 -4.82
N GLY A 141 25.36 5.07 -5.14
CA GLY A 141 25.91 6.40 -4.94
C GLY A 141 25.89 6.83 -3.48
N VAL A 142 25.14 7.87 -3.14
CA VAL A 142 25.05 8.31 -1.73
C VAL A 142 24.13 7.42 -0.87
N HIS A 143 23.31 6.56 -1.49
CA HIS A 143 22.29 5.79 -0.79
C HIS A 143 22.69 4.31 -0.69
N GLN A 144 22.86 3.81 0.53
CA GLN A 144 23.08 2.37 0.79
C GLN A 144 21.84 1.54 0.45
N TRP A 145 20.66 2.11 0.69
CA TRP A 145 19.37 1.45 0.49
C TRP A 145 18.53 2.16 -0.57
N PRO A 146 17.64 1.44 -1.28
CA PRO A 146 16.69 2.05 -2.18
C PRO A 146 15.90 3.17 -1.50
N THR A 147 16.04 4.39 -2.01
CA THR A 147 15.44 5.60 -1.43
C THR A 147 14.45 6.18 -2.41
N HIS A 148 13.24 6.44 -1.91
CA HIS A 148 12.20 7.09 -2.71
C HIS A 148 12.37 8.61 -2.68
N PHE A 149 12.37 9.24 -3.86
CA PHE A 149 12.52 10.68 -4.00
C PHE A 149 11.21 11.44 -3.78
N THR A 150 11.25 12.39 -2.85
CA THR A 150 10.16 13.35 -2.66
C THR A 150 10.41 14.67 -3.38
N VAL A 151 9.38 15.21 -4.03
CA VAL A 151 9.36 16.56 -4.60
C VAL A 151 8.28 17.37 -3.89
N GLN A 152 8.65 18.44 -3.18
CA GLN A 152 7.70 19.32 -2.47
C GLN A 152 6.76 18.55 -1.51
N GLY A 153 7.29 17.53 -0.80
CA GLY A 153 6.52 16.71 0.14
C GLY A 153 5.63 15.66 -0.52
N LYS A 154 5.70 15.47 -1.85
CA LYS A 154 5.01 14.40 -2.58
C LYS A 154 5.99 13.34 -3.05
N MET A 155 5.55 12.09 -3.07
CA MET A 155 6.27 10.93 -3.61
C MET A 155 6.12 10.81 -5.14
N THR A 156 5.53 11.82 -5.79
CA THR A 156 5.30 11.82 -7.23
C THR A 156 5.72 13.14 -7.84
N PHE A 157 6.10 13.09 -9.12
CA PHE A 157 6.39 14.27 -9.93
C PHE A 157 5.77 14.14 -11.33
N LYS A 158 5.58 15.28 -12.00
CA LYS A 158 5.03 15.35 -13.36
C LYS A 158 6.02 16.04 -14.29
N GLY A 159 6.42 15.34 -15.35
CA GLY A 159 7.21 15.86 -16.47
C GLY A 159 8.69 16.16 -16.17
N LYS A 160 9.00 16.94 -15.13
CA LYS A 160 10.38 17.35 -14.82
C LYS A 160 11.04 16.39 -13.83
N LEU A 161 12.18 15.81 -14.23
CA LEU A 161 12.97 14.95 -13.38
C LEU A 161 13.50 15.72 -12.15
N PRO A 162 13.38 15.16 -10.93
CA PRO A 162 14.03 15.71 -9.73
C PRO A 162 15.56 15.73 -9.88
N PRO A 163 16.28 16.66 -9.22
CA PRO A 163 17.74 16.67 -9.28
C PRO A 163 18.32 15.43 -8.60
N VAL A 164 18.89 14.53 -9.40
CA VAL A 164 19.56 13.31 -8.91
C VAL A 164 21.06 13.58 -8.74
N LYS A 165 21.62 13.15 -7.61
CA LYS A 165 23.07 13.21 -7.35
C LYS A 165 23.70 11.85 -7.57
N PHE A 166 24.69 11.79 -8.45
CA PHE A 166 25.52 10.61 -8.66
C PHE A 166 26.79 10.74 -7.83
N ALA A 167 27.15 9.69 -7.12
CA ALA A 167 28.33 9.67 -6.25
C ALA A 167 28.99 8.31 -6.29
N GLU A 168 30.20 8.22 -5.75
CA GLU A 168 30.78 6.91 -5.41
C GLU A 168 29.78 6.17 -4.53
N ASN A 169 29.64 4.86 -4.75
CA ASN A 169 28.81 4.03 -3.87
C ASN A 169 29.22 4.24 -2.42
N PRO A 170 28.28 4.15 -1.46
CA PRO A 170 28.66 4.19 -0.07
C PRO A 170 29.67 3.09 0.07
N LYS A 171 30.84 3.41 0.64
CA LYS A 171 31.84 2.37 0.89
C LYS A 171 31.10 1.30 1.66
N ASP A 172 31.03 0.12 1.06
CA ASP A 172 30.57 -1.02 1.80
C ASP A 172 31.62 -1.19 2.89
N ASP A 173 31.29 -0.77 4.11
CA ASP A 173 32.15 -0.93 5.26
C ASP A 173 32.38 -2.42 5.56
N THR A 174 31.97 -3.36 4.69
CA THR A 174 32.58 -4.68 4.56
C THR A 174 34.09 -4.59 4.76
N TYR A 175 34.50 -4.97 5.96
CA TYR A 175 35.87 -5.27 6.26
C TYR A 175 36.33 -6.34 5.27
N PRO A 176 37.62 -6.35 4.88
CA PRO A 176 38.15 -7.45 4.10
C PRO A 176 37.74 -8.77 4.79
N PRO A 177 37.28 -9.77 4.02
CA PRO A 177 36.83 -11.04 4.60
C PRO A 177 37.90 -11.56 5.55
N LEU A 178 37.50 -11.76 6.81
CA LEU A 178 38.39 -12.33 7.81
C LEU A 178 38.64 -13.77 7.41
N GLU A 179 39.89 -14.24 7.46
CA GLU A 179 40.21 -15.65 7.17
C GLU A 179 39.43 -16.64 8.05
N ASN A 180 38.91 -16.17 9.19
CA ASN A 180 38.07 -16.95 10.08
C ASN A 180 36.58 -16.67 9.85
N GLU A 181 35.90 -17.66 9.26
CA GLU A 181 34.49 -17.64 8.90
C GLU A 181 33.54 -17.37 10.09
N LYS A 182 33.87 -17.89 11.28
CA LYS A 182 33.06 -17.65 12.50
C LYS A 182 33.19 -16.21 12.98
N LEU A 183 34.40 -15.66 12.97
CA LEU A 183 34.59 -14.26 13.36
C LEU A 183 33.91 -13.32 12.36
N GLN A 184 33.94 -13.66 11.07
CA GLN A 184 33.22 -12.91 10.05
C GLN A 184 31.71 -12.91 10.30
N SER A 185 31.10 -14.05 10.64
CA SER A 185 29.66 -14.12 10.93
C SER A 185 29.26 -13.27 12.15
N TYR A 186 30.08 -13.25 13.21
CA TYR A 186 29.82 -12.41 14.38
C TYR A 186 29.95 -10.92 14.09
N VAL A 187 30.97 -10.53 13.31
CA VAL A 187 31.16 -9.12 12.92
C VAL A 187 30.00 -8.62 12.05
N THR A 188 29.51 -9.45 11.13
CA THR A 188 28.33 -9.10 10.31
C THR A 188 27.08 -8.94 11.19
N ALA A 189 26.81 -9.89 12.09
CA ALA A 189 25.63 -9.83 12.95
C ALA A 189 25.63 -8.60 13.88
N VAL A 190 26.79 -8.25 14.47
CA VAL A 190 26.91 -7.06 15.33
C VAL A 190 26.69 -5.77 14.53
N LYS A 191 27.15 -5.73 13.28
CA LYS A 191 26.93 -4.58 12.40
C LYS A 191 25.47 -4.40 12.01
N GLU A 192 24.79 -5.47 11.65
CA GLU A 192 23.36 -5.41 11.34
C GLU A 192 22.58 -4.86 12.53
N ILE A 193 22.87 -5.34 13.74
CA ILE A 193 22.24 -4.85 14.97
C ILE A 193 22.57 -3.37 15.22
N LEU A 194 23.82 -2.94 15.06
CA LEU A 194 24.21 -1.54 15.25
C LEU A 194 23.59 -0.61 14.21
N HIS A 195 23.51 -1.08 12.96
CA HIS A 195 22.86 -0.38 11.85
C HIS A 195 21.37 -0.21 12.12
N ASP A 196 20.69 -1.29 12.52
CA ASP A 196 19.27 -1.25 12.88
C ASP A 196 19.02 -0.34 14.09
N LEU A 197 19.92 -0.35 15.08
CA LEU A 197 19.86 0.56 16.21
C LEU A 197 20.00 2.02 15.76
N SER A 198 20.98 2.32 14.91
CA SER A 198 21.19 3.66 14.37
C SER A 198 19.96 4.17 13.62
N LEU A 199 19.33 3.31 12.82
CA LEU A 199 18.10 3.64 12.11
C LEU A 199 16.92 3.86 13.07
N ALA A 200 16.84 3.09 14.15
CA ALA A 200 15.78 3.22 15.15
C ALA A 200 15.94 4.46 16.04
N THR A 201 17.18 4.91 16.29
CA THR A 201 17.45 6.03 17.19
C THR A 201 17.56 7.40 16.50
N GLY A 202 17.68 7.42 15.17
CA GLY A 202 17.78 8.66 14.37
C GLY A 202 19.21 9.15 14.19
#